data_AF-A0A512MCG5-F1
#
_entry.id   AF-A0A512MCG5-F1
#
_cell.length_a   1.000
_cell.length_b   1.000
_cell.length_c   1.000
_cell.angle_alpha   90.00
_cell.angle_beta   90.00
_cell.angle_gamma   90.00
#
_symmetry.space_group_name_H-M   'P 1'
#
loop_
_entity.id
_entity.type
_entity.pdbx_description
1 polymer ?
#
loop_
_entity_poly.entity_id
_entity_poly.type
_entity_poly.pdbx_seq_one_letter_code
_entity_poly.pdbx_strand_id
1 'polypeptide(L)'
;MKITTTYLHRTIRIRQAFTHIIGLLLITVGSVLANDVIRLQVSDKSEHDDPKGPRNPQEVQKRWLEIAATASRIDNPTAVRLEWAFYGDNLDSEQVTKHGGGTEIVELVQGKKANVKTKPLIFSFAPRHSVSTGTGRRARAKVVEATGMRYHGWGVRAFVNDKLAGEAYSSPDIQKRMAGTSG
;
A
#
# COMPACT_ATOMS: atom_id res chain seq x y z
N MET A 1 -57.03 -31.46 -1.00
CA MET A 1 -56.45 -30.87 -2.23
C MET A 1 -55.20 -30.10 -1.83
N LYS A 2 -54.00 -30.67 -2.05
CA LYS A 2 -52.70 -30.11 -1.62
C LYS A 2 -52.03 -29.49 -2.85
N ILE A 3 -51.67 -28.22 -2.77
CA ILE A 3 -50.88 -27.51 -3.79
C ILE A 3 -49.40 -27.68 -3.41
N THR A 4 -48.66 -28.36 -4.26
CA THR A 4 -47.20 -28.54 -4.14
C THR A 4 -46.52 -27.50 -5.00
N THR A 5 -45.83 -26.53 -4.40
CA THR A 5 -45.02 -25.54 -5.13
C THR A 5 -43.59 -26.03 -5.19
N THR A 6 -43.15 -26.48 -6.37
CA THR A 6 -41.77 -26.89 -6.65
C THR A 6 -40.93 -25.65 -7.00
N TYR A 7 -39.94 -25.30 -6.18
CA TYR A 7 -38.95 -24.26 -6.53
C TYR A 7 -37.78 -24.89 -7.29
N LEU A 8 -37.65 -24.53 -8.57
CA LEU A 8 -36.48 -24.82 -9.39
C LEU A 8 -35.28 -23.99 -8.92
N HIS A 9 -34.31 -24.63 -8.26
CA HIS A 9 -33.02 -24.01 -7.99
C HIS A 9 -32.18 -23.97 -9.27
N ARG A 10 -32.12 -22.79 -9.89
CA ARG A 10 -31.19 -22.49 -10.99
C ARG A 10 -29.77 -22.40 -10.41
N THR A 11 -28.99 -23.47 -10.53
CA THR A 11 -27.55 -23.43 -10.26
C THR A 11 -26.85 -22.64 -11.36
N ILE A 12 -26.50 -21.39 -11.09
CA ILE A 12 -25.59 -20.62 -11.93
C ILE A 12 -24.17 -21.08 -11.56
N ARG A 13 -23.58 -21.96 -12.39
CA ARG A 13 -22.13 -22.20 -12.36
C ARG A 13 -21.43 -20.97 -12.93
N ILE A 14 -21.08 -20.02 -12.06
CA ILE A 14 -20.19 -18.92 -12.43
C ILE A 14 -18.80 -19.52 -12.61
N ARG A 15 -18.36 -19.66 -13.85
CA ARG A 15 -16.97 -19.95 -14.19
C ARG A 15 -16.10 -18.86 -13.55
N GLN A 16 -15.25 -19.25 -12.60
CA GLN A 16 -14.33 -18.35 -11.92
C GLN A 16 -13.26 -17.90 -12.92
N ALA A 17 -13.41 -16.68 -13.42
CA ALA A 17 -12.33 -15.99 -14.10
C ALA A 17 -11.30 -15.54 -13.03
N PHE A 18 -10.07 -16.04 -13.13
CA PHE A 18 -8.92 -15.48 -12.42
C PHE A 18 -8.77 -14.03 -12.86
N THR A 19 -9.33 -13.11 -12.08
CA THR A 19 -9.25 -11.68 -12.39
C THR A 19 -7.97 -11.18 -11.74
N HIS A 20 -6.87 -11.16 -12.49
CA HIS A 20 -5.68 -10.40 -12.11
C HIS A 20 -6.06 -8.91 -12.19
N ILE A 21 -6.48 -8.33 -11.07
CA ILE A 21 -6.77 -6.89 -10.98
C ILE A 21 -5.42 -6.17 -10.98
N ILE A 22 -5.06 -5.63 -12.14
CA ILE A 22 -3.92 -4.71 -12.28
C ILE A 22 -4.33 -3.39 -11.59
N GLY A 23 -3.66 -3.08 -10.49
CA GLY A 23 -3.98 -1.97 -9.58
C GLY A 23 -3.90 -0.57 -10.19
N LEU A 24 -4.72 0.31 -9.62
CA LEU A 24 -4.89 1.73 -9.94
C LEU A 24 -3.57 2.51 -9.84
N LEU A 25 -3.09 3.07 -10.95
CA LEU A 25 -1.92 3.97 -11.01
C LEU A 25 -2.32 5.37 -10.54
N LEU A 26 -2.06 5.72 -9.28
CA LEU A 26 -2.07 7.11 -8.84
C LEU A 26 -0.69 7.73 -9.05
N ILE A 27 -0.56 8.60 -10.04
CA ILE A 27 0.60 9.47 -10.21
C ILE A 27 0.35 10.72 -9.35
N THR A 28 0.79 10.72 -8.10
CA THR A 28 0.79 11.95 -7.30
C THR A 28 1.95 12.84 -7.73
N VAL A 29 1.64 13.95 -8.41
CA VAL A 29 2.58 15.05 -8.61
C VAL A 29 2.42 16.01 -7.43
N GLY A 30 3.08 15.70 -6.32
CA GLY A 30 3.14 16.62 -5.17
C GLY A 30 4.17 17.72 -5.47
N SER A 31 3.76 18.99 -5.41
CA SER A 31 4.66 20.14 -5.44
C SER A 31 4.36 20.99 -4.21
N VAL A 32 5.20 20.88 -3.18
CA VAL A 32 5.18 21.78 -2.02
C VAL A 32 6.54 22.44 -1.92
N LEU A 33 6.50 23.76 -1.88
CA LEU A 33 7.60 24.69 -2.12
C LEU A 33 8.71 24.58 -1.04
N ALA A 34 9.79 23.87 -1.37
CA ALA A 34 11.07 24.00 -0.68
C ALA A 34 12.23 23.76 -1.65
N ASN A 35 12.55 24.74 -2.51
CA ASN A 35 13.73 24.70 -3.40
C ASN A 35 13.97 23.31 -4.04
N ASP A 36 12.94 22.68 -4.62
CA ASP A 36 13.01 21.31 -5.14
C ASP A 36 14.00 21.22 -6.31
N VAL A 37 15.27 20.92 -6.00
CA VAL A 37 16.32 20.66 -6.99
C VAL A 37 16.05 19.32 -7.69
N ILE A 38 15.42 18.39 -6.96
CA ILE A 38 15.11 17.03 -7.41
C ILE A 38 13.59 16.86 -7.50
N ARG A 39 13.13 16.49 -8.70
CA ARG A 39 11.75 16.04 -8.91
C ARG A 39 11.66 14.54 -8.71
N LEU A 40 10.68 14.10 -7.94
CA LEU A 40 10.36 12.70 -7.70
C LEU A 40 9.06 12.34 -8.40
N GLN A 41 9.08 11.28 -9.20
CA GLN A 41 7.88 10.61 -9.71
C GLN A 41 7.85 9.23 -9.08
N VAL A 42 6.79 8.94 -8.33
CA VAL A 42 6.69 7.69 -7.58
C VAL A 42 5.46 6.93 -8.06
N SER A 43 5.64 5.65 -8.34
CA SER A 43 4.56 4.71 -8.63
C SER A 43 4.50 3.65 -7.55
N ASP A 44 3.38 3.59 -6.85
CA ASP A 44 3.07 2.49 -5.93
C ASP A 44 2.58 1.27 -6.72
N LYS A 45 3.24 0.14 -6.51
CA LYS A 45 2.92 -1.13 -7.16
C LYS A 45 2.51 -2.15 -6.11
N SER A 46 1.58 -3.02 -6.48
CA SER A 46 1.07 -4.06 -5.59
C SER A 46 0.85 -5.38 -6.31
N GLU A 47 1.20 -6.47 -5.63
CA GLU A 47 0.74 -7.83 -5.89
C GLU A 47 -0.23 -8.21 -4.77
N HIS A 48 -1.42 -8.68 -5.14
CA HIS A 48 -2.47 -9.07 -4.20
C HIS A 48 -2.62 -10.59 -4.21
N ASP A 49 -2.55 -11.18 -3.02
CA ASP A 49 -2.80 -12.60 -2.78
C ASP A 49 -3.91 -12.75 -1.75
N ASP A 50 -4.95 -13.49 -2.14
CA ASP A 50 -6.08 -13.86 -1.30
C ASP A 50 -6.03 -15.36 -1.08
N PRO A 51 -5.28 -15.85 -0.07
CA PRO A 51 -5.33 -17.25 0.30
C PRO A 51 -6.75 -17.60 0.79
N LYS A 52 -7.58 -18.11 -0.12
CA LYS A 52 -8.98 -18.48 0.16
C LYS A 52 -9.02 -19.72 1.05
N GLY A 53 -9.10 -19.50 2.36
CA GLY A 53 -9.43 -20.53 3.34
C GLY A 53 -10.87 -20.38 3.85
N PRO A 54 -11.65 -21.46 4.04
CA PRO A 54 -13.04 -21.38 4.53
C PRO A 54 -13.19 -20.87 5.97
N ARG A 55 -12.09 -20.59 6.67
CA ARG A 55 -12.07 -20.14 8.08
C ARG A 55 -11.11 -18.98 8.37
N ASN A 56 -10.38 -18.48 7.38
CA ASN A 56 -9.44 -17.39 7.60
C ASN A 56 -9.43 -16.47 6.37
N PRO A 57 -10.30 -15.43 6.35
CA PRO A 57 -10.19 -14.40 5.33
C PRO A 57 -8.92 -13.60 5.68
N GLN A 58 -7.81 -13.92 5.03
CA GLN A 58 -6.59 -13.15 5.14
C GLN A 58 -6.32 -12.53 3.78
N GLU A 59 -6.12 -11.22 3.75
CA GLU A 59 -5.69 -10.49 2.57
C GLU A 59 -4.20 -10.21 2.73
N VAL A 60 -3.43 -10.51 1.68
CA VAL A 60 -1.99 -10.28 1.65
C VAL A 60 -1.68 -9.39 0.46
N GLN A 61 -1.11 -8.21 0.72
CA GLN A 61 -0.67 -7.28 -0.31
C GLN A 61 0.83 -7.08 -0.21
N LYS A 62 1.55 -7.47 -1.25
CA LYS A 62 2.97 -7.17 -1.39
C LYS A 62 3.12 -5.89 -2.20
N ARG A 63 3.70 -4.84 -1.61
CA ARG A 63 3.87 -3.52 -2.24
C ARG A 63 5.31 -3.10 -2.37
N TRP A 64 5.63 -2.34 -3.43
CA TRP A 64 6.92 -1.70 -3.63
C TRP A 64 6.74 -0.38 -4.37
N LEU A 65 7.72 0.51 -4.27
CA LEU A 65 7.75 1.77 -5.00
C LEU A 65 8.70 1.66 -6.19
N GLU A 66 8.27 2.21 -7.32
CA GLU A 66 9.12 2.58 -8.43
C GLU A 66 9.30 4.09 -8.40
N ILE A 67 10.53 4.53 -8.11
CA ILE A 67 10.89 5.92 -7.90
C ILE A 67 11.74 6.38 -9.08
N ALA A 68 11.28 7.37 -9.81
CA ALA A 68 12.06 8.08 -10.82
C ALA A 68 12.45 9.46 -10.29
N ALA A 69 13.75 9.67 -10.11
CA ALA A 69 14.32 10.93 -9.66
C ALA A 69 14.95 11.68 -10.83
N THR A 70 14.70 12.99 -10.93
CA THR A 70 15.24 13.87 -11.97
C THR A 70 15.79 15.15 -11.36
N ALA A 71 17.04 15.49 -11.68
CA ALA A 71 17.67 16.73 -11.25
C ALA A 71 17.46 17.84 -12.29
N SER A 72 16.95 19.00 -11.85
CA SER A 72 16.67 20.13 -12.75
C SER A 72 17.86 21.09 -12.88
N ARG A 73 18.61 21.29 -11.80
CA ARG A 73 19.75 22.21 -11.72
C ARG A 73 20.84 21.61 -10.83
N ILE A 74 21.71 20.79 -11.43
CA ILE A 74 22.85 20.20 -10.76
C ILE A 74 24.05 20.35 -11.69
N ASP A 75 25.11 21.01 -11.22
CA ASP A 75 26.29 21.33 -12.03
C ASP A 75 27.21 20.12 -12.25
N ASN A 76 27.16 19.11 -11.37
CA ASN A 76 27.98 17.90 -11.43
C ASN A 76 27.19 16.66 -10.99
N PRO A 77 27.48 15.45 -11.52
CA PRO A 77 26.88 14.22 -11.02
C PRO A 77 26.90 14.16 -9.49
N THR A 78 25.71 14.01 -8.89
CA THR A 78 25.55 14.12 -7.44
C THR A 78 24.90 12.85 -6.92
N ALA A 79 25.50 12.27 -5.88
CA ALA A 79 24.90 11.18 -5.14
C ALA A 79 23.72 11.70 -4.32
N VAL A 80 22.53 11.15 -4.59
CA VAL A 80 21.29 11.48 -3.93
C VAL A 80 20.88 10.31 -3.07
N ARG A 81 20.66 10.57 -1.79
CA ARG A 81 20.09 9.60 -0.86
C ARG A 81 18.58 9.70 -0.88
N LEU A 82 17.91 8.68 -1.38
CA LEU A 82 16.46 8.51 -1.33
C LEU A 82 16.10 7.78 -0.05
N GLU A 83 15.30 8.38 0.82
CA GLU A 83 14.68 7.72 1.96
C GLU A 83 13.22 7.44 1.62
N TRP A 84 12.78 6.21 1.83
CA TRP A 84 11.39 5.82 1.58
C TRP A 84 10.79 5.12 2.79
N ALA A 85 9.49 5.27 2.96
CA ALA A 85 8.73 4.63 4.02
C ALA A 85 7.32 4.26 3.55
N PHE A 86 6.83 3.16 4.08
CA PHE A 86 5.49 2.64 3.92
C PHE A 86 4.78 2.66 5.27
N TYR A 87 3.52 3.07 5.25
CA TYR A 87 2.67 3.20 6.42
C TYR A 87 1.45 2.31 6.28
N GLY A 88 0.99 1.77 7.41
CA GLY A 88 -0.21 0.96 7.47
C GLY A 88 -1.08 1.30 8.66
N ASP A 89 -2.38 1.06 8.50
CA ASP A 89 -3.33 0.99 9.60
C ASP A 89 -3.04 -0.30 10.37
N ASN A 90 -2.52 -0.17 11.58
CA ASN A 90 -2.49 -1.27 12.52
C ASN A 90 -3.89 -1.41 13.11
N LEU A 91 -4.61 -2.47 12.72
CA LEU A 91 -6.00 -2.69 13.11
C LEU A 91 -6.13 -3.15 14.56
N ASP A 92 -5.06 -3.67 15.16
CA ASP A 92 -5.04 -4.07 16.57
C ASP A 92 -4.94 -2.85 17.51
N SER A 93 -4.25 -1.79 17.06
CA SER A 93 -4.07 -0.54 17.82
C SER A 93 -4.89 0.63 17.28
N GLU A 94 -5.63 0.45 16.18
CA GLU A 94 -6.37 1.48 15.44
C GLU A 94 -5.53 2.73 15.10
N GLN A 95 -4.24 2.54 14.79
CA GLN A 95 -3.30 3.64 14.52
C GLN A 95 -2.55 3.44 13.22
N VAL A 96 -2.28 4.54 12.52
CA VAL A 96 -1.38 4.55 11.36
C VAL A 96 0.06 4.56 11.84
N THR A 97 0.81 3.51 11.52
CA THR A 97 2.19 3.31 11.96
C THR A 97 3.12 3.07 10.77
N LYS A 98 4.43 3.36 10.95
CA LYS A 98 5.44 3.03 9.95
C LYS A 98 5.63 1.52 9.92
N HIS A 99 5.23 0.89 8.80
CA HIS A 99 5.35 -0.55 8.62
C HIS A 99 6.77 -0.96 8.20
N GLY A 100 7.40 -0.16 7.34
CA GLY A 100 8.77 -0.39 6.91
C GLY A 100 9.31 0.78 6.09
N GLY A 101 10.61 0.74 5.81
CA GLY A 101 11.28 1.78 5.04
C GLY A 101 12.75 1.44 4.80
N GLY A 102 13.42 2.30 4.04
CA GLY A 102 14.81 2.11 3.70
C GLY A 102 15.42 3.34 3.06
N THR A 103 16.69 3.22 2.70
CA THR A 103 17.44 4.24 1.98
C THR A 103 18.11 3.64 0.76
N GLU A 104 18.08 4.35 -0.35
CA GLU A 104 18.73 3.99 -1.61
C GLU A 104 19.63 5.16 -2.03
N ILE A 105 20.77 4.88 -2.64
CA ILE A 105 21.65 5.91 -3.19
C ILE A 105 21.57 5.85 -4.71
N VAL A 106 21.32 6.99 -5.34
CA VAL A 106 21.30 7.14 -6.79
C VAL A 106 22.22 8.26 -7.24
N GLU A 107 22.94 8.02 -8.32
CA GLU A 107 23.69 9.08 -8.97
C GLU A 107 22.78 9.81 -9.96
N LEU A 108 22.58 11.12 -9.74
CA LEU A 108 21.84 11.96 -10.66
C LEU A 108 22.78 12.79 -11.52
N VAL A 109 22.48 12.81 -12.81
CA VAL A 109 23.08 13.72 -13.80
C VAL A 109 21.97 14.65 -14.30
N GLN A 110 22.31 15.93 -14.53
CA GLN A 110 21.33 16.92 -14.99
C GLN A 110 20.56 16.45 -16.22
N GLY A 111 19.23 16.57 -16.17
CA GLY A 111 18.34 16.19 -17.28
C GLY A 111 18.14 14.69 -17.48
N LYS A 112 18.85 13.82 -16.74
CA LYS A 112 18.64 12.36 -16.79
C LYS A 112 17.73 11.90 -15.66
N LYS A 113 16.98 10.84 -15.94
CA LYS A 113 16.15 10.13 -14.95
C LYS A 113 16.94 8.97 -14.36
N ALA A 114 16.99 8.86 -13.05
CA ALA A 114 17.40 7.64 -12.36
C ALA A 114 16.17 6.93 -11.82
N ASN A 115 16.06 5.63 -12.07
CA ASN A 115 14.96 4.80 -11.62
C ASN A 115 15.44 3.84 -10.53
N VAL A 116 14.67 3.70 -9.47
CA VAL A 116 14.92 2.76 -8.38
C VAL A 116 13.66 2.01 -8.06
N LYS A 117 13.82 0.71 -7.79
CA LYS A 117 12.77 -0.15 -7.26
C LYS A 117 13.10 -0.47 -5.81
N THR A 118 12.19 -0.15 -4.89
CA THR A 118 12.40 -0.44 -3.47
C THR A 118 12.26 -1.93 -3.18
N LYS A 119 12.79 -2.37 -2.03
CA LYS A 119 12.47 -3.68 -1.48
C LYS A 119 10.95 -3.81 -1.28
N PRO A 120 10.33 -4.93 -1.69
CA PRO A 120 8.90 -5.14 -1.45
C PRO A 120 8.62 -5.35 0.04
N LEU A 121 7.48 -4.84 0.50
CA LEU A 121 6.94 -5.04 1.84
C LEU A 121 5.59 -5.75 1.76
N ILE A 122 5.35 -6.64 2.72
CA ILE A 122 4.11 -7.41 2.80
C ILE A 122 3.21 -6.77 3.84
N PHE A 123 2.03 -6.34 3.41
CA PHE A 123 0.91 -5.97 4.26
C PHE A 123 -0.01 -7.17 4.36
N SER A 124 -0.45 -7.48 5.57
CA SER A 124 -1.41 -8.55 5.76
C SER A 124 -2.41 -8.17 6.82
N PHE A 125 -3.69 -8.30 6.48
CA PHE A 125 -4.78 -8.03 7.40
C PHE A 125 -5.89 -9.07 7.24
N ALA A 126 -6.63 -9.28 8.32
CA ALA A 126 -7.86 -10.06 8.31
C ALA A 126 -9.03 -9.08 8.48
N PRO A 127 -9.99 -9.00 7.54
CA PRO A 127 -11.17 -8.17 7.71
C PRO A 127 -12.09 -8.72 8.81
N ARG A 128 -12.93 -7.84 9.35
CA ARG A 128 -13.99 -8.20 10.29
C ARG A 128 -14.91 -9.24 9.65
N HIS A 129 -15.11 -10.37 10.31
CA HIS A 129 -15.93 -11.46 9.79
C HIS A 129 -16.69 -12.18 10.90
N SER A 130 -17.66 -13.00 10.53
CA SER A 130 -18.44 -13.81 11.50
C SER A 130 -18.08 -15.29 11.37
N VAL A 131 -17.77 -15.91 12.49
CA VAL A 131 -17.50 -17.35 12.58
C VAL A 131 -18.66 -18.02 13.30
N SER A 132 -19.17 -19.12 12.73
CA SER A 132 -20.18 -19.94 13.39
C SER A 132 -19.57 -20.71 14.55
N THR A 133 -20.19 -20.61 15.72
CA THR A 133 -19.81 -21.30 16.95
C THR A 133 -20.91 -22.29 17.32
N GLY A 134 -20.56 -23.57 17.51
CA GLY A 134 -21.51 -24.66 17.73
C GLY A 134 -21.97 -25.37 16.45
N THR A 135 -22.83 -26.38 16.60
CA THR A 135 -23.32 -27.23 15.50
C THR A 135 -24.86 -27.29 15.46
N GLY A 136 -25.42 -27.50 14.27
CA GLY A 136 -26.86 -27.66 14.06
C GLY A 136 -27.70 -26.45 14.48
N ARG A 137 -28.89 -26.68 15.05
CA ARG A 137 -29.84 -25.63 15.48
C ARG A 137 -29.31 -24.71 16.60
N ARG A 138 -28.16 -25.03 17.20
CA ARG A 138 -27.53 -24.25 18.27
C ARG A 138 -26.36 -23.40 17.79
N ALA A 139 -26.09 -23.37 16.48
CA ALA A 139 -25.06 -22.51 15.91
C ALA A 139 -25.34 -21.03 16.22
N ARG A 140 -24.34 -20.33 16.76
CA ARG A 140 -24.37 -18.89 17.03
C ARG A 140 -23.27 -18.21 16.22
N ALA A 141 -23.55 -17.05 15.65
CA ALA A 141 -22.51 -16.24 15.02
C ALA A 141 -21.70 -15.51 16.10
N LYS A 142 -20.37 -15.63 16.04
CA LYS A 142 -19.42 -14.81 16.78
C LYS A 142 -18.73 -13.87 15.79
N VAL A 143 -18.71 -12.58 16.10
CA VAL A 143 -17.93 -11.62 15.30
C VAL A 143 -16.46 -11.68 15.73
N VAL A 144 -15.58 -11.73 14.73
CA VAL A 144 -14.14 -11.61 14.86
C VAL A 144 -13.76 -10.24 14.30
N GLU A 145 -13.09 -9.44 15.12
CA GLU A 145 -12.64 -8.09 14.74
C GLU A 145 -11.54 -8.15 13.69
N ALA A 146 -11.37 -7.04 12.97
CA ALA A 146 -10.30 -6.92 11.99
C ALA A 146 -8.94 -6.83 12.70
N THR A 147 -7.91 -7.45 12.15
CA THR A 147 -6.57 -7.53 12.77
C THR A 147 -5.47 -7.44 11.72
N GLY A 148 -4.25 -7.09 12.14
CA GLY A 148 -3.09 -6.98 11.26
C GLY A 148 -2.86 -5.59 10.68
N MET A 149 -2.07 -5.52 9.60
CA MET A 149 -1.58 -4.29 9.00
C MET A 149 -2.17 -4.09 7.60
N ARG A 150 -3.08 -3.12 7.48
CA ARG A 150 -3.66 -2.72 6.18
C ARG A 150 -2.84 -1.57 5.60
N TYR A 151 -2.55 -1.62 4.29
CA TYR A 151 -1.83 -0.53 3.63
C TYR A 151 -2.56 0.81 3.76
N HIS A 152 -1.82 1.86 4.14
CA HIS A 152 -2.35 3.21 4.30
C HIS A 152 -1.71 4.21 3.32
N GLY A 153 -0.40 4.16 3.14
CA GLY A 153 0.29 5.11 2.25
C GLY A 153 1.80 4.97 2.22
N TRP A 154 2.45 5.87 1.47
CA TRP A 154 3.91 5.91 1.30
C TRP A 154 4.44 7.36 1.30
N GLY A 155 5.72 7.49 1.62
CA GLY A 155 6.47 8.74 1.52
C GLY A 155 7.89 8.50 1.03
N VAL A 156 8.41 9.43 0.23
CA VAL A 156 9.78 9.43 -0.30
C VAL A 156 10.39 10.81 -0.13
N ARG A 157 11.61 10.88 0.39
CA ARG A 157 12.43 12.08 0.53
C ARG A 157 13.75 11.88 -0.18
N ALA A 158 14.21 12.90 -0.91
CA ALA A 158 15.52 12.94 -1.55
C ALA A 158 16.42 13.91 -0.82
N PHE A 159 17.64 13.47 -0.50
CA PHE A 159 18.65 14.27 0.17
C PHE A 159 19.89 14.43 -0.71
N VAL A 160 20.41 15.64 -0.77
CA VAL A 160 21.70 15.99 -1.36
C VAL A 160 22.56 16.58 -0.25
N ASN A 161 23.71 15.97 0.05
CA ASN A 161 24.58 16.41 1.15
C ASN A 161 23.80 16.61 2.47
N ASP A 162 22.95 15.63 2.79
CA ASP A 162 22.04 15.61 3.95
C ASP A 162 21.01 16.74 4.04
N LYS A 163 20.88 17.56 3.00
CA LYS A 163 19.81 18.55 2.88
C LYS A 163 18.66 17.98 2.05
N LEU A 164 17.44 18.16 2.53
CA LEU A 164 16.23 17.79 1.78
C LEU A 164 16.20 18.57 0.47
N ALA A 165 16.10 17.86 -0.66
CA ALA A 165 16.19 18.41 -2.01
C ALA A 165 14.99 18.06 -2.89
N GLY A 166 14.08 17.23 -2.37
CA GLY A 166 12.81 16.88 -2.99
C GLY A 166 12.03 15.89 -2.13
N GLU A 167 10.72 15.89 -2.26
CA GLU A 167 9.85 14.98 -1.51
C GLU A 167 8.59 14.62 -2.31
N ALA A 168 8.04 13.45 -2.05
CA ALA A 168 6.78 12.99 -2.62
C ALA A 168 6.04 12.11 -1.60
N TYR A 169 4.72 12.28 -1.53
CA TYR A 169 3.88 11.57 -0.57
C TYR A 169 2.59 11.09 -1.24
N SER A 170 2.01 10.01 -0.73
CA SER A 170 0.68 9.55 -1.14
C SER A 170 -0.45 10.43 -0.59
N SER A 171 -0.24 11.11 0.54
CA SER A 171 -1.21 12.01 1.16
C SER A 171 -0.53 13.02 2.12
N PRO A 172 -1.20 14.14 2.48
CA PRO A 172 -0.69 15.09 3.45
C PRO A 172 -0.49 14.53 4.87
N ASP A 173 -1.28 13.52 5.27
CA ASP A 173 -1.11 12.85 6.56
C ASP A 173 0.24 12.12 6.62
N ILE A 174 0.63 11.44 5.53
CA ILE A 174 1.93 10.78 5.45
C ILE A 174 3.08 11.79 5.50
N GLN A 175 2.94 12.97 4.89
CA GLN A 175 3.94 14.03 4.98
C GLN A 175 4.20 14.40 6.46
N LYS A 176 3.14 14.63 7.23
CA LYS A 176 3.24 14.95 8.68
C LYS A 176 3.93 13.83 9.46
N ARG A 177 3.53 12.58 9.21
CA ARG A 177 4.13 11.40 9.87
C ARG A 177 5.61 11.25 9.53
N MET A 178 6.00 11.48 8.28
CA MET A 178 7.40 11.38 7.85
C MET A 178 8.25 12.53 8.38
N ALA A 179 7.65 13.71 8.57
CA ALA A 179 8.28 14.85 9.23
C ALA A 179 8.40 14.70 10.76
N GLY A 180 7.80 13.66 11.36
CA GLY A 180 7.79 13.47 12.82
C GLY A 180 6.81 14.39 13.56
N THR A 181 5.92 15.08 12.84
CA THR A 181 4.82 15.88 13.41
C THR A 181 3.58 15.00 13.52
N SER A 182 3.56 14.10 14.48
CA SER A 182 2.33 13.42 14.92
C SER A 182 1.42 14.44 15.62
N GLY A 183 0.22 14.64 15.07
CA GLY A 183 -0.90 15.28 15.77
C GLY A 183 -1.65 14.29 16.65
#